data_AF-A0A0N4V1G2-F1
#
_entry.id   AF-A0A0N4V1G2-F1
#
_cell.length_a   1.000
_cell.length_b   1.000
_cell.length_c   1.000
_cell.angle_alpha   90.00
_cell.angle_beta   90.00
_cell.angle_gamma   90.00
#
_symmetry.space_group_name_H-M   'P 1'
#
loop_
_entity.id
_entity.type
_entity.pdbx_description
1 polymer ?
#
loop_
_entity_poly.entity_id
_entity_poly.type
_entity_poly.pdbx_seq_one_letter_code
_entity_poly.pdbx_strand_id
1 'polypeptide(L)'
;MRSRFVVIMGKKKKVKDFPKVKLKVGKKLKKTTQTDTTIKAAKVVLVEQLSDSGTVVSYRGHSLKDLCVQLGHYNINFRRDAIIGLKQLITSNPKLLSSNLHTIIPSVARLICDSKADGSFHAQLKSLFQSLFQVSSLTMSSHFDLLLAHVQLALTHIKISVKIFAISIVTLLMHTYPDLCRNRSDLFDAIVDVLRSQKKPSNKQLFNLHFPVLGPSALRDSSPLNSSKGLLRISAAAFPIMEAALVDEKNSFDEVCANIITGLVKAIKSAEDVLCDQNFLTDLGTTSSGFFSLASKRRCSKTLHLAISNIKGLLPDQDKPLNKKRKQ
;
A
#
# COMPACT_ATOMS: atom_id res chain seq x y z
N MET A 1 -70.25 63.73 -43.40
CA MET A 1 -70.28 62.57 -44.31
C MET A 1 -68.86 62.10 -44.57
N ARG A 2 -68.61 60.78 -44.48
CA ARG A 2 -67.30 60.12 -44.60
C ARG A 2 -66.74 60.21 -46.03
N SER A 3 -65.50 60.68 -46.20
CA SER A 3 -64.70 60.43 -47.41
C SER A 3 -63.71 59.30 -47.12
N ARG A 4 -63.81 58.21 -47.89
CA ARG A 4 -62.99 57.00 -47.74
C ARG A 4 -61.58 57.27 -48.28
N PHE A 5 -60.56 57.20 -47.42
CA PHE A 5 -59.17 57.12 -47.84
C PHE A 5 -58.92 55.78 -48.55
N VAL A 6 -58.63 55.83 -49.84
CA VAL A 6 -58.20 54.66 -50.63
C VAL A 6 -56.73 54.40 -50.34
N VAL A 7 -56.45 53.23 -49.77
CA VAL A 7 -55.10 52.73 -49.48
C VAL A 7 -54.43 52.30 -50.79
N ILE A 8 -53.45 53.06 -51.25
CA ILE A 8 -52.56 52.62 -52.34
C ILE A 8 -51.48 51.71 -51.73
N MET A 9 -51.70 50.39 -51.73
CA MET A 9 -50.67 49.41 -51.37
C MET A 9 -49.51 49.51 -52.37
N GLY A 10 -48.37 50.06 -51.93
CA GLY A 10 -47.12 50.06 -52.69
C GLY A 10 -46.69 48.63 -53.01
N LYS A 11 -46.49 48.33 -54.30
CA LYS A 11 -45.98 47.03 -54.77
C LYS A 11 -44.63 46.73 -54.10
N LYS A 12 -44.56 45.69 -53.26
CA LYS A 12 -43.30 45.18 -52.69
C LYS A 12 -42.36 44.79 -53.84
N LYS A 13 -41.16 45.39 -53.89
CA LYS A 13 -40.12 45.05 -54.87
C LYS A 13 -39.78 43.56 -54.72
N LYS A 14 -39.96 42.79 -55.80
CA LYS A 14 -39.60 41.37 -55.85
C LYS A 14 -38.12 41.21 -55.48
N VAL A 15 -37.83 40.40 -54.46
CA VAL A 15 -36.47 40.00 -54.11
C VAL A 15 -35.92 39.24 -55.31
N LYS A 16 -34.79 39.68 -55.86
CA LYS A 16 -34.18 39.01 -57.02
C LYS A 16 -33.55 37.70 -56.53
N ASP A 17 -34.00 36.58 -57.08
CA ASP A 17 -33.53 35.23 -56.71
C ASP A 17 -32.04 35.01 -56.98
N PHE A 18 -31.43 35.80 -57.88
CA PHE A 18 -30.01 35.73 -58.21
C PHE A 18 -29.32 37.10 -58.04
N PRO A 19 -28.98 37.50 -56.81
CA PRO A 19 -28.22 38.72 -56.59
C PRO A 19 -26.76 38.50 -57.02
N LYS A 20 -26.37 39.13 -58.13
CA LYS A 20 -24.97 39.11 -58.58
C LYS A 20 -24.09 39.84 -57.57
N VAL A 21 -23.13 39.13 -56.98
CA VAL A 21 -22.19 39.70 -56.01
C VAL A 21 -21.37 40.79 -56.70
N LYS A 22 -21.33 41.99 -56.10
CA LYS A 22 -20.56 43.13 -56.63
C LYS A 22 -19.07 42.79 -56.67
N LEU A 23 -18.42 43.11 -57.79
CA LEU A 23 -16.98 42.97 -57.95
C LEU A 23 -16.26 43.85 -56.92
N LYS A 24 -15.48 43.23 -56.03
CA LYS A 24 -14.59 43.94 -55.11
C LYS A 24 -13.16 43.79 -55.61
N VAL A 25 -12.53 44.92 -55.92
CA VAL A 25 -11.16 44.98 -56.46
C VAL A 25 -10.20 44.27 -55.50
N GLY A 26 -9.30 43.45 -56.04
CA GLY A 26 -8.32 42.66 -55.27
C GLY A 26 -8.81 41.33 -54.69
N LYS A 27 -10.11 40.99 -54.79
CA LYS A 27 -10.65 39.70 -54.29
C LYS A 27 -11.15 38.84 -55.45
N LYS A 28 -10.67 37.59 -55.54
CA LYS A 28 -11.17 36.62 -56.51
C LYS A 28 -12.61 36.24 -56.17
N LEU A 29 -13.54 36.41 -57.11
CA LEU A 29 -14.92 35.96 -56.92
C LEU A 29 -15.00 34.43 -57.02
N LYS A 30 -15.73 33.82 -56.08
CA LYS A 30 -16.12 32.42 -56.19
C LYS A 30 -17.14 32.28 -57.32
N LYS A 31 -16.90 31.35 -58.25
CA LYS A 31 -17.84 31.04 -59.34
C LYS A 31 -19.07 30.36 -58.74
N THR A 32 -20.26 30.87 -59.04
CA THR A 32 -21.53 30.41 -58.44
C THR A 32 -21.90 28.97 -58.83
N THR A 33 -21.40 28.47 -59.96
CA THR A 33 -21.69 27.13 -60.49
C THR A 33 -20.57 26.12 -60.26
N GLN A 34 -19.53 26.49 -59.52
CA GLN A 34 -18.39 25.61 -59.27
C GLN A 34 -18.66 24.73 -58.05
N THR A 35 -18.77 23.42 -58.29
CA THR A 35 -18.83 22.42 -57.23
C THR A 35 -17.48 22.34 -56.52
N ASP A 36 -17.49 22.53 -55.21
CA ASP A 36 -16.28 22.39 -54.38
C ASP A 36 -16.05 20.90 -54.07
N THR A 37 -14.96 20.34 -54.59
CA THR A 37 -14.61 18.91 -54.43
C THR A 37 -13.69 18.66 -53.25
N THR A 38 -13.48 19.63 -52.35
CA THR A 38 -12.64 19.41 -51.17
C THR A 38 -13.39 18.58 -50.13
N ILE A 39 -13.21 17.25 -50.18
CA ILE A 39 -13.73 16.32 -49.18
C ILE A 39 -12.66 16.13 -48.11
N LYS A 40 -12.98 16.45 -46.85
CA LYS A 40 -12.11 16.17 -45.69
C LYS A 40 -12.69 14.99 -44.93
N ALA A 41 -12.01 13.85 -44.97
CA ALA A 41 -12.37 12.67 -44.19
C ALA A 41 -11.44 12.54 -42.97
N ALA A 42 -12.02 12.53 -41.78
CA ALA A 42 -11.29 12.24 -40.54
C ALA A 42 -11.45 10.75 -40.21
N LYS A 43 -10.32 10.05 -40.06
CA LYS A 43 -10.32 8.64 -39.63
C LYS A 43 -10.69 8.56 -38.15
N VAL A 44 -11.79 7.88 -37.84
CA VAL A 44 -12.12 7.51 -36.46
C VAL A 44 -11.30 6.27 -36.11
N VAL A 45 -10.31 6.44 -35.23
CA VAL A 45 -9.53 5.32 -34.69
C VAL A 45 -10.20 4.89 -33.38
N LEU A 46 -10.87 3.74 -33.42
CA LEU A 46 -11.32 3.04 -32.21
C LEU A 46 -10.11 2.34 -31.60
N VAL A 47 -9.74 2.74 -30.37
CA VAL A 47 -8.52 2.28 -29.71
C VAL A 47 -8.62 0.81 -29.29
N GLU A 48 -9.78 0.37 -28.81
CA GLU A 48 -10.03 -1.05 -28.51
C GLU A 48 -11.52 -1.26 -28.24
N GLN A 49 -12.15 -2.21 -28.93
CA GLN A 49 -13.41 -2.82 -28.48
C GLN A 49 -13.02 -4.08 -27.70
N LEU A 50 -13.55 -4.25 -26.49
CA LEU A 50 -13.33 -5.43 -25.65
C LEU A 50 -13.60 -6.69 -26.47
N SER A 51 -12.56 -7.38 -26.93
CA SER A 51 -12.69 -8.62 -27.67
C SER A 51 -12.87 -9.78 -26.71
N ASP A 52 -13.90 -10.60 -26.95
CA ASP A 52 -14.14 -11.93 -26.35
C ASP A 52 -13.04 -12.94 -26.76
N SER A 53 -11.78 -12.60 -26.51
CA SER A 53 -10.67 -13.53 -26.64
C SER A 53 -10.54 -14.25 -25.31
N GLY A 54 -10.38 -15.59 -25.34
CA GLY A 54 -10.35 -16.54 -24.21
C GLY A 54 -9.23 -16.32 -23.18
N THR A 55 -8.99 -15.08 -22.80
CA THR A 55 -8.13 -14.61 -21.74
C THR A 55 -8.86 -14.78 -20.41
N VAL A 56 -8.15 -15.23 -19.39
CA VAL A 56 -8.70 -15.37 -18.05
C VAL A 56 -9.04 -13.97 -17.54
N VAL A 57 -10.33 -13.70 -17.36
CA VAL A 57 -10.86 -12.43 -16.86
C VAL A 57 -11.31 -12.54 -15.42
N SER A 58 -11.28 -11.40 -14.72
CA SER A 58 -11.90 -11.26 -13.41
C SER A 58 -13.42 -11.21 -13.51
N TYR A 59 -14.11 -11.23 -12.36
CA TYR A 59 -15.58 -11.14 -12.28
C TYR A 59 -16.19 -9.90 -12.98
N ARG A 60 -15.41 -8.83 -13.18
CA ARG A 60 -15.81 -7.61 -13.90
C ARG A 60 -15.36 -7.59 -15.37
N GLY A 61 -14.86 -8.71 -15.88
CA GLY A 61 -14.38 -8.82 -17.26
C GLY A 61 -13.02 -8.16 -17.52
N HIS A 62 -12.23 -7.82 -16.49
CA HIS A 62 -10.89 -7.25 -16.68
C HIS A 62 -9.82 -8.33 -16.76
N SER A 63 -8.90 -8.20 -17.72
CA SER A 63 -7.71 -9.06 -17.84
C SER A 63 -6.69 -8.74 -16.74
N LEU A 64 -5.70 -9.62 -16.54
CA LEU A 64 -4.61 -9.35 -15.59
C LEU A 64 -3.87 -8.05 -15.88
N LYS A 65 -3.61 -7.76 -17.17
CA LYS A 65 -2.88 -6.55 -17.57
C LYS A 65 -3.68 -5.30 -17.23
N ASP A 66 -4.98 -5.32 -17.50
CA ASP A 66 -5.89 -4.20 -17.17
C ASP A 66 -5.94 -3.97 -15.66
N LEU A 67 -6.03 -5.05 -14.87
CA LEU A 67 -6.01 -4.95 -13.41
C LEU A 67 -4.70 -4.33 -12.92
N CYS A 68 -3.55 -4.72 -13.48
CA CYS A 68 -2.25 -4.14 -13.11
C CYS A 68 -2.17 -2.64 -13.41
N VAL A 69 -2.76 -2.19 -14.53
CA VAL A 69 -2.90 -0.77 -14.86
C VAL A 69 -3.83 -0.06 -13.87
N GLN A 70 -4.98 -0.66 -13.55
CA GLN A 70 -5.96 -0.12 -12.60
C GLN A 70 -5.41 0.00 -11.18
N LEU A 71 -4.50 -0.87 -10.75
CA LEU A 71 -3.78 -0.72 -9.48
C LEU A 71 -3.03 0.61 -9.39
N GLY A 72 -2.70 1.26 -10.52
CA GLY A 72 -1.99 2.55 -10.56
C GLY A 72 -2.89 3.76 -10.64
N HIS A 73 -4.19 3.54 -10.69
CA HIS A 73 -5.14 4.61 -10.90
C HIS A 73 -5.14 5.59 -9.73
N TYR A 74 -5.31 6.88 -9.98
CA TYR A 74 -5.26 7.92 -8.94
C TYR A 74 -6.40 7.78 -7.91
N ASN A 75 -7.55 7.26 -8.35
CA ASN A 75 -8.73 7.00 -7.52
C ASN A 75 -8.59 5.68 -6.75
N ILE A 76 -8.71 5.75 -5.43
CA ILE A 76 -8.57 4.62 -4.53
C ILE A 76 -9.65 3.55 -4.72
N ASN A 77 -10.86 3.91 -5.12
CA ASN A 77 -11.94 2.94 -5.31
C ASN A 77 -11.63 1.99 -6.48
N PHE A 78 -11.09 2.54 -7.57
CA PHE A 78 -10.59 1.74 -8.69
C PHE A 78 -9.43 0.84 -8.27
N ARG A 79 -8.50 1.33 -7.43
CA ARG A 79 -7.42 0.49 -6.89
C ARG A 79 -7.95 -0.65 -6.01
N ARG A 80 -8.94 -0.39 -5.16
CA ARG A 80 -9.59 -1.42 -4.32
C ARG A 80 -10.23 -2.50 -5.17
N ASP A 81 -11.04 -2.08 -6.14
CA ASP A 81 -11.69 -3.00 -7.06
C ASP A 81 -10.67 -3.85 -7.83
N ALA A 82 -9.55 -3.23 -8.25
CA ALA A 82 -8.45 -3.94 -8.91
C ALA A 82 -7.75 -4.94 -7.98
N ILE A 83 -7.55 -4.63 -6.69
CA ILE A 83 -6.99 -5.57 -5.70
C ILE A 83 -7.91 -6.79 -5.54
N ILE A 84 -9.21 -6.56 -5.41
CA ILE A 84 -10.21 -7.63 -5.23
C ILE A 84 -10.25 -8.51 -6.49
N GLY A 85 -10.31 -7.89 -7.67
CA GLY A 85 -10.30 -8.60 -8.96
C GLY A 85 -9.03 -9.41 -9.17
N LEU A 86 -7.86 -8.84 -8.85
CA LEU A 86 -6.57 -9.52 -8.98
C LEU A 86 -6.46 -10.71 -8.02
N LYS A 87 -6.88 -10.54 -6.77
CA LYS A 87 -6.90 -11.63 -5.78
C LYS A 87 -7.77 -12.79 -6.27
N GLN A 88 -8.98 -12.49 -6.76
CA GLN A 88 -9.90 -13.48 -7.29
C GLN A 88 -9.30 -14.22 -8.48
N LEU A 89 -8.74 -13.50 -9.45
CA LEU A 89 -8.13 -14.09 -10.66
C LEU A 89 -6.98 -15.05 -10.32
N ILE A 90 -6.11 -14.65 -9.40
CA ILE A 90 -4.99 -15.46 -8.92
C ILE A 90 -5.46 -16.70 -8.16
N THR A 91 -6.48 -16.55 -7.32
CA THR A 91 -7.03 -17.66 -6.52
C THR A 91 -7.71 -18.69 -7.43
N SER A 92 -8.41 -18.24 -8.46
CA SER A 92 -9.05 -19.12 -9.45
C SER A 92 -8.04 -19.79 -10.38
N ASN A 93 -6.90 -19.15 -10.68
CA ASN A 93 -5.94 -19.62 -11.68
C ASN A 93 -4.48 -19.51 -11.18
N PRO A 94 -4.02 -20.44 -10.32
CA PRO A 94 -2.66 -20.37 -9.74
C PRO A 94 -1.53 -20.50 -10.79
N LYS A 95 -1.78 -21.16 -11.93
CA LYS A 95 -0.80 -21.25 -13.04
C LYS A 95 -0.50 -19.89 -13.68
N LEU A 96 -1.47 -19.00 -13.66
CA LEU A 96 -1.35 -17.67 -14.25
C LEU A 96 -0.50 -16.75 -13.36
N LEU A 97 -0.54 -16.98 -12.04
CA LEU A 97 0.30 -16.28 -11.07
C LEU A 97 1.79 -16.51 -11.34
N SER A 98 2.23 -17.77 -11.40
CA SER A 98 3.65 -18.11 -11.58
C SER A 98 4.23 -17.55 -12.89
N SER A 99 3.43 -17.50 -13.95
CA SER A 99 3.85 -17.01 -15.26
C SER A 99 3.96 -15.47 -15.32
N ASN A 100 3.16 -14.75 -14.52
CA ASN A 100 3.03 -13.29 -14.61
C ASN A 100 3.57 -12.54 -13.37
N LEU A 101 4.36 -13.19 -12.52
CA LEU A 101 4.95 -12.56 -11.33
C LEU A 101 5.72 -11.28 -11.64
N HIS A 102 6.47 -11.28 -12.74
CA HIS A 102 7.25 -10.13 -13.21
C HIS A 102 6.40 -8.86 -13.43
N THR A 103 5.10 -9.01 -13.75
CA THR A 103 4.17 -7.88 -13.93
C THR A 103 3.39 -7.59 -12.64
N ILE A 104 2.97 -8.64 -11.93
CA ILE A 104 2.15 -8.51 -10.72
C ILE A 104 2.94 -7.86 -9.58
N ILE A 105 4.15 -8.36 -9.30
CA ILE A 105 4.91 -7.95 -8.10
C ILE A 105 5.21 -6.45 -8.12
N PRO A 106 5.76 -5.85 -9.20
CA PRO A 106 5.98 -4.40 -9.23
C PRO A 106 4.69 -3.59 -9.07
N SER A 107 3.60 -4.06 -9.66
CA SER A 107 2.30 -3.38 -9.64
C SER A 107 1.66 -3.37 -8.25
N VAL A 108 1.86 -4.44 -7.47
CA VAL A 108 1.34 -4.58 -6.10
C VAL A 108 2.31 -4.02 -5.06
N ALA A 109 3.62 -4.19 -5.23
CA ALA A 109 4.64 -3.72 -4.29
C ALA A 109 4.62 -2.19 -4.13
N ARG A 110 4.37 -1.44 -5.21
CA ARG A 110 4.21 0.01 -5.12
C ARG A 110 3.06 0.46 -4.22
N LEU A 111 2.03 -0.38 -4.02
CA LEU A 111 0.88 -0.06 -3.18
C LEU A 111 1.20 -0.12 -1.69
N ILE A 112 2.32 -0.76 -1.31
CA ILE A 112 2.79 -0.80 0.07
C ILE A 112 3.06 0.63 0.57
N CYS A 113 3.56 1.51 -0.30
CA CYS A 113 3.87 2.91 0.01
C CYS A 113 2.70 3.88 -0.24
N ASP A 114 1.47 3.40 -0.48
CA ASP A 114 0.34 4.27 -0.84
C ASP A 114 -0.12 5.13 0.34
N SER A 115 0.14 6.43 0.24
CA SER A 115 -0.25 7.40 1.27
C SER A 115 -1.76 7.57 1.42
N LYS A 116 -2.56 7.22 0.41
CA LYS A 116 -4.03 7.34 0.45
C LYS A 116 -4.72 6.10 1.03
N ALA A 117 -3.96 5.06 1.40
CA ALA A 117 -4.51 3.81 1.89
C ALA A 117 -5.16 3.94 3.28
N ASP A 118 -6.41 3.49 3.37
CA ASP A 118 -7.14 3.35 4.64
C ASP A 118 -6.95 1.95 5.24
N GLY A 119 -7.36 1.74 6.50
CA GLY A 119 -7.24 0.43 7.17
C GLY A 119 -7.90 -0.74 6.42
N SER A 120 -9.05 -0.52 5.79
CA SER A 120 -9.71 -1.52 4.94
C SER A 120 -8.90 -1.86 3.67
N PHE A 121 -8.28 -0.84 3.05
CA PHE A 121 -7.41 -1.04 1.89
C PHE A 121 -6.19 -1.89 2.27
N HIS A 122 -5.55 -1.58 3.39
CA HIS A 122 -4.45 -2.37 3.93
C HIS A 122 -4.86 -3.82 4.23
N ALA A 123 -6.04 -4.05 4.79
CA ALA A 123 -6.53 -5.40 5.03
C ALA A 123 -6.72 -6.21 3.72
N GLN A 124 -7.32 -5.60 2.70
CA GLN A 124 -7.48 -6.22 1.37
C GLN A 124 -6.13 -6.48 0.70
N LEU A 125 -5.22 -5.52 0.75
CA LEU A 125 -3.88 -5.65 0.18
C LEU A 125 -3.06 -6.73 0.91
N LYS A 126 -3.12 -6.80 2.25
CA LYS A 126 -2.50 -7.89 3.02
C LYS A 126 -3.04 -9.25 2.58
N SER A 127 -4.35 -9.34 2.38
CA SER A 127 -4.99 -10.58 1.93
C SER A 127 -4.59 -10.97 0.51
N LEU A 128 -4.37 -10.00 -0.38
CA LEU A 128 -3.77 -10.25 -1.69
C LEU A 128 -2.34 -10.79 -1.55
N PHE A 129 -1.49 -10.18 -0.72
CA PHE A 129 -0.13 -10.67 -0.47
C PHE A 129 -0.11 -12.10 0.09
N GLN A 130 -1.04 -12.45 0.99
CA GLN A 130 -1.18 -13.82 1.49
C GLN A 130 -1.46 -14.83 0.37
N SER A 131 -2.30 -14.46 -0.62
CA SER A 131 -2.54 -15.29 -1.80
C SER A 131 -1.34 -15.32 -2.74
N LEU A 132 -0.61 -14.20 -2.90
CA LEU A 132 0.58 -14.10 -3.75
C LEU A 132 1.75 -14.95 -3.23
N PHE A 133 1.93 -15.02 -1.91
CA PHE A 133 3.04 -15.74 -1.30
C PHE A 133 2.82 -17.25 -1.19
N GLN A 134 1.78 -17.81 -1.80
CA GLN A 134 1.63 -19.27 -1.95
C GLN A 134 2.63 -19.87 -2.97
N VAL A 135 3.40 -19.03 -3.64
CA VAL A 135 4.37 -19.41 -4.66
C VAL A 135 5.68 -19.89 -4.05
N SER A 136 6.41 -20.79 -4.74
CA SER A 136 7.67 -21.35 -4.25
C SER A 136 8.76 -20.30 -4.03
N SER A 137 9.58 -20.51 -2.98
CA SER A 137 10.70 -19.62 -2.64
C SER A 137 11.66 -19.37 -3.82
N LEU A 138 11.92 -20.40 -4.62
CA LEU A 138 12.83 -20.33 -5.77
C LEU A 138 12.34 -19.36 -6.86
N THR A 139 11.03 -19.34 -7.13
CA THR A 139 10.45 -18.44 -8.14
C THR A 139 10.21 -17.03 -7.60
N MET A 140 10.02 -16.88 -6.29
CA MET A 140 9.91 -15.56 -5.65
C MET A 140 11.27 -14.86 -5.52
N SER A 141 12.36 -15.62 -5.40
CA SER A 141 13.72 -15.11 -5.18
C SER A 141 14.13 -14.01 -6.18
N SER A 142 13.83 -14.17 -7.47
CA SER A 142 14.17 -13.20 -8.52
C SER A 142 13.45 -11.85 -8.39
N HIS A 143 12.33 -11.81 -7.67
CA HIS A 143 11.52 -10.61 -7.47
C HIS A 143 11.57 -10.09 -6.02
N PHE A 144 12.25 -10.82 -5.14
CA PHE A 144 12.29 -10.54 -3.71
C PHE A 144 12.97 -9.20 -3.39
N ASP A 145 14.06 -8.87 -4.09
CA ASP A 145 14.80 -7.61 -3.88
C ASP A 145 13.93 -6.37 -4.15
N LEU A 146 13.11 -6.42 -5.21
CA LEU A 146 12.18 -5.33 -5.54
C LEU A 146 11.11 -5.16 -4.46
N LEU A 147 10.57 -6.28 -3.98
CA LEU A 147 9.55 -6.26 -2.94
C LEU A 147 10.14 -5.72 -1.63
N LEU A 148 11.35 -6.18 -1.26
CA LEU A 148 12.06 -5.74 -0.06
C LEU A 148 12.37 -4.23 -0.11
N ALA A 149 12.82 -3.71 -1.26
CA ALA A 149 13.07 -2.28 -1.44
C ALA A 149 11.81 -1.44 -1.20
N HIS A 150 10.65 -1.86 -1.72
CA HIS A 150 9.38 -1.18 -1.45
C HIS A 150 8.96 -1.26 0.02
N VAL A 151 9.23 -2.37 0.70
CA VAL A 151 8.96 -2.53 2.12
C VAL A 151 9.87 -1.62 2.97
N GLN A 152 11.17 -1.55 2.66
CA GLN A 152 12.11 -0.65 3.33
C GLN A 152 11.72 0.82 3.14
N LEU A 153 11.30 1.19 1.93
CA LEU A 153 10.76 2.53 1.66
C LEU A 153 9.49 2.80 2.50
N ALA A 154 8.61 1.81 2.64
CA ALA A 154 7.40 1.96 3.45
C ALA A 154 7.67 2.05 4.95
N LEU A 155 8.72 1.40 5.46
CA LEU A 155 9.16 1.50 6.87
C LEU A 155 9.65 2.92 7.23
N THR A 156 10.26 3.63 6.27
CA THR A 156 10.73 5.01 6.47
C THR A 156 9.67 6.07 6.12
N HIS A 157 8.50 5.67 5.63
CA HIS A 157 7.45 6.57 5.15
C HIS A 157 6.88 7.51 6.24
N ILE A 158 6.59 8.77 5.91
CA ILE A 158 6.12 9.78 6.89
C ILE A 158 4.85 9.37 7.64
N LYS A 159 3.91 8.69 6.96
CA LYS A 159 2.67 8.20 7.58
C LYS A 159 2.90 6.90 8.33
N ILE A 160 2.53 6.91 9.61
CA ILE A 160 2.64 5.75 10.50
C ILE A 160 1.72 4.59 10.12
N SER A 161 0.54 4.85 9.54
CA SER A 161 -0.35 3.79 9.04
C SER A 161 0.35 2.90 8.02
N VAL A 162 1.11 3.53 7.12
CA VAL A 162 1.93 2.86 6.11
C VAL A 162 3.08 2.09 6.78
N LYS A 163 3.76 2.65 7.78
CA LYS A 163 4.81 1.92 8.52
C LYS A 163 4.28 0.66 9.22
N ILE A 164 3.14 0.74 9.90
CA ILE A 164 2.49 -0.40 10.57
C ILE A 164 2.10 -1.46 9.54
N PHE A 165 1.59 -1.03 8.38
CA PHE A 165 1.29 -1.93 7.30
C PHE A 165 2.56 -2.61 6.75
N ALA A 166 3.64 -1.86 6.54
CA ALA A 166 4.93 -2.39 6.11
C ALA A 166 5.44 -3.45 7.08
N ILE A 167 5.42 -3.19 8.39
CA ILE A 167 5.75 -4.18 9.43
C ILE A 167 4.90 -5.45 9.28
N SER A 168 3.59 -5.29 9.04
CA SER A 168 2.69 -6.44 8.83
C SER A 168 3.04 -7.27 7.59
N ILE A 169 3.55 -6.63 6.54
CA ILE A 169 4.04 -7.31 5.32
C ILE A 169 5.39 -7.98 5.58
N VAL A 170 6.30 -7.35 6.34
CA VAL A 170 7.57 -7.97 6.75
C VAL A 170 7.31 -9.27 7.53
N THR A 171 6.43 -9.25 8.52
CA THR A 171 6.07 -10.45 9.28
C THR A 171 5.54 -11.55 8.36
N LEU A 172 4.72 -11.17 7.37
CA LEU A 172 4.19 -12.11 6.40
C LEU A 172 5.31 -12.71 5.52
N LEU A 173 6.24 -11.90 5.03
CA LEU A 173 7.40 -12.38 4.26
C LEU A 173 8.28 -13.34 5.07
N MET A 174 8.55 -13.02 6.33
CA MET A 174 9.39 -13.84 7.18
C MET A 174 8.76 -15.17 7.56
N HIS A 175 7.43 -15.18 7.72
CA HIS A 175 6.69 -16.42 7.94
C HIS A 175 6.67 -17.32 6.71
N THR A 176 6.55 -16.73 5.51
CA THR A 176 6.41 -17.52 4.27
C THR A 176 7.75 -17.87 3.61
N TYR A 177 8.74 -16.99 3.69
CA TYR A 177 10.05 -17.12 3.05
C TYR A 177 11.20 -16.85 4.04
N PRO A 178 11.34 -17.66 5.10
CA PRO A 178 12.38 -17.46 6.10
C PRO A 178 13.79 -17.51 5.50
N ASP A 179 14.04 -18.39 4.52
CA ASP A 179 15.35 -18.57 3.90
C ASP A 179 15.83 -17.32 3.15
N LEU A 180 14.91 -16.60 2.50
CA LEU A 180 15.24 -15.38 1.74
C LEU A 180 15.48 -14.18 2.68
N CYS A 181 14.74 -14.12 3.80
CA CYS A 181 14.86 -13.04 4.76
C CYS A 181 16.12 -13.16 5.63
N ARG A 182 16.58 -14.39 5.89
CA ARG A 182 17.69 -14.69 6.80
C ARG A 182 18.97 -13.94 6.45
N ASN A 183 19.33 -13.82 5.18
CA ASN A 183 20.61 -13.20 4.79
C ASN A 183 20.58 -11.67 4.74
N ARG A 184 19.50 -10.99 5.16
CA ARG A 184 19.30 -9.55 4.96
C ARG A 184 19.21 -8.81 6.29
N SER A 185 20.37 -8.36 6.79
CA SER A 185 20.47 -7.50 7.99
C SER A 185 19.69 -6.19 7.85
N ASP A 186 19.68 -5.60 6.65
CA ASP A 186 19.05 -4.30 6.36
C ASP A 186 17.55 -4.28 6.67
N LEU A 187 16.88 -5.42 6.55
CA LEU A 187 15.47 -5.56 6.91
C LEU A 187 15.27 -5.34 8.41
N PHE A 188 16.12 -5.98 9.22
CA PHE A 188 16.02 -5.90 10.66
C PHE A 188 16.44 -4.53 11.18
N ASP A 189 17.48 -3.93 10.61
CA ASP A 189 17.91 -2.57 10.95
C ASP A 189 16.77 -1.57 10.69
N ALA A 190 16.07 -1.70 9.57
CA ALA A 190 14.91 -0.87 9.27
C ALA A 190 13.77 -1.01 10.29
N ILE A 191 13.50 -2.23 10.80
CA ILE A 191 12.52 -2.44 11.88
C ILE A 191 12.99 -1.77 13.17
N VAL A 192 14.26 -1.97 13.53
CA VAL A 192 14.87 -1.40 14.74
C VAL A 192 14.80 0.12 14.69
N ASP A 193 15.03 0.73 13.53
CA ASP A 193 14.92 2.17 13.35
C ASP A 193 13.49 2.67 13.51
N VAL A 194 12.49 1.93 13.01
CA VAL A 194 11.08 2.27 13.25
C VAL A 194 10.74 2.19 14.74
N LEU A 195 11.27 1.19 15.46
CA LEU A 195 11.09 1.06 16.91
C LEU A 195 11.80 2.17 17.68
N ARG A 196 13.01 2.58 17.25
CA ARG A 196 13.82 3.63 17.89
C ARG A 196 13.32 5.05 17.61
N SER A 197 12.66 5.28 16.49
CA SER A 197 12.18 6.59 16.03
C SER A 197 11.02 7.19 16.86
N GLN A 198 10.84 6.77 18.12
CA GLN A 198 9.93 7.40 19.10
C GLN A 198 10.27 8.87 19.42
N LYS A 199 11.38 9.41 18.91
CA LYS A 199 11.71 10.82 19.08
C LYS A 199 10.94 11.65 18.05
N LYS A 200 10.29 12.71 18.53
CA LYS A 200 9.69 13.83 17.76
C LYS A 200 10.42 14.00 16.42
N PRO A 201 9.70 14.22 15.29
CA PRO A 201 10.34 14.38 13.99
C PRO A 201 11.34 15.54 14.07
N SER A 202 12.60 15.22 14.29
CA SER A 202 13.69 16.17 14.28
C SER A 202 14.09 16.28 12.83
N ASN A 203 13.75 17.44 12.29
CA ASN A 203 13.81 17.79 10.89
C ASN A 203 15.26 17.92 10.42
N LYS A 204 16.02 16.83 10.40
CA LYS A 204 17.38 16.76 9.87
C LYS A 204 17.64 15.35 9.35
N GLN A 205 17.36 15.16 8.06
CA GLN A 205 18.13 14.41 7.06
C GLN A 205 17.26 14.36 5.79
N LEU A 206 17.16 15.52 5.13
CA LEU A 206 16.62 15.66 3.78
C LEU A 206 17.78 15.50 2.80
N PHE A 207 18.02 14.27 2.35
CA PHE A 207 18.83 13.94 1.18
C PHE A 207 18.30 12.57 0.69
N ASN A 208 17.92 12.31 -0.56
CA ASN A 208 18.01 13.08 -1.79
C ASN A 208 17.07 12.40 -2.81
N LEU A 209 15.80 12.79 -2.91
CA LEU A 209 14.97 12.58 -4.10
C LEU A 209 14.01 13.77 -4.23
N HIS A 210 14.18 14.52 -5.30
CA HIS A 210 13.43 15.73 -5.65
C HIS A 210 11.93 15.44 -5.77
N PHE A 211 11.12 15.93 -4.82
CA PHE A 211 9.67 16.13 -4.97
C PHE A 211 9.20 17.37 -4.19
N PRO A 212 8.17 18.08 -4.67
CA PRO A 212 7.82 19.41 -4.21
C PRO A 212 7.21 19.40 -2.80
N VAL A 213 7.70 20.34 -2.00
CA VAL A 213 7.32 20.63 -0.61
C VAL A 213 5.83 20.93 -0.51
N LEU A 214 5.11 20.19 0.34
CA LEU A 214 3.78 20.57 0.84
C LEU A 214 3.88 20.82 2.35
N GLY A 215 3.32 21.96 2.78
CA GLY A 215 3.64 22.66 4.03
C GLY A 215 3.21 22.01 5.36
N PRO A 216 3.52 22.67 6.49
CA PRO A 216 3.66 22.05 7.81
C PRO A 216 2.37 21.95 8.66
N SER A 217 1.18 21.98 8.06
CA SER A 217 -0.06 22.23 8.84
C SER A 217 -0.93 21.02 9.18
N ALA A 218 -0.43 19.76 9.04
CA ALA A 218 -1.28 18.58 9.27
C ALA A 218 -0.56 17.40 9.95
N LEU A 219 -0.01 17.58 11.16
CA LEU A 219 0.42 16.45 12.00
C LEU A 219 0.20 16.76 13.49
N ARG A 220 -1.05 16.61 13.94
CA ARG A 220 -1.36 16.23 15.33
C ARG A 220 -2.10 14.88 15.29
N ASP A 221 -1.40 13.85 14.83
CA ASP A 221 -1.86 12.48 15.04
C ASP A 221 -1.05 11.90 16.21
N SER A 222 -1.74 11.58 17.31
CA SER A 222 -1.16 10.83 18.41
C SER A 222 -0.58 9.53 17.87
N SER A 223 0.71 9.31 18.11
CA SER A 223 1.45 8.17 17.61
C SER A 223 0.72 6.84 17.93
N PRO A 224 0.42 5.99 16.94
CA PRO A 224 -0.08 4.63 17.16
C PRO A 224 0.78 3.76 18.09
N LEU A 225 2.06 4.12 18.25
CA LEU A 225 3.00 3.50 19.19
C LEU A 225 2.74 3.86 20.66
N ASN A 226 2.02 4.96 20.90
CA ASN A 226 1.50 5.34 22.22
C ASN A 226 0.14 4.68 22.50
N SER A 227 -0.46 4.02 21.51
CA SER A 227 -1.69 3.26 21.67
C SER A 227 -1.37 1.80 21.92
N SER A 228 -1.94 1.24 22.99
CA SER A 228 -1.85 -0.20 23.36
C SER A 228 -2.05 -1.12 22.15
N LYS A 229 -3.02 -0.81 21.28
CA LYS A 229 -3.32 -1.60 20.07
C LYS A 229 -2.24 -1.56 18.99
N GLY A 230 -1.56 -0.41 18.81
CA GLY A 230 -0.50 -0.28 17.81
C GLY A 230 0.79 -0.95 18.29
N LEU A 231 1.12 -0.80 19.56
CA LEU A 231 2.25 -1.49 20.18
C LEU A 231 2.05 -3.01 20.17
N LEU A 232 0.82 -3.49 20.43
CA LEU A 232 0.49 -4.92 20.39
C LEU A 232 0.62 -5.50 18.98
N ARG A 233 0.24 -4.73 17.95
CA ARG A 233 0.42 -5.16 16.56
C ARG A 233 1.88 -5.27 16.18
N ILE A 234 2.71 -4.36 16.68
CA ILE A 234 4.15 -4.34 16.39
C ILE A 234 4.85 -5.44 17.16
N SER A 235 4.49 -5.68 18.43
CA SER A 235 5.03 -6.82 19.18
C SER A 235 4.57 -8.15 18.57
N ALA A 236 3.31 -8.27 18.15
CA ALA A 236 2.79 -9.43 17.46
C ALA A 236 3.43 -9.67 16.09
N ALA A 237 3.92 -8.61 15.45
CA ALA A 237 4.72 -8.70 14.25
C ALA A 237 6.19 -9.06 14.54
N ALA A 238 6.76 -8.54 15.62
CA ALA A 238 8.18 -8.68 15.95
C ALA A 238 8.54 -10.04 16.58
N PHE A 239 7.69 -10.64 17.41
CA PHE A 239 8.01 -11.93 18.05
C PHE A 239 8.18 -13.09 17.05
N PRO A 240 7.31 -13.26 16.04
CA PRO A 240 7.53 -14.27 14.99
C PRO A 240 8.76 -13.99 14.13
N ILE A 241 9.09 -12.72 13.91
CA ILE A 241 10.30 -12.28 13.20
C ILE A 241 11.55 -12.74 13.97
N MET A 242 11.56 -12.54 15.29
CA MET A 242 12.65 -12.97 16.15
C MET A 242 12.70 -14.50 16.30
N GLU A 243 11.55 -15.17 16.33
CA GLU A 243 11.45 -16.62 16.35
C GLU A 243 12.09 -17.25 15.11
N ALA A 244 11.76 -16.75 13.92
CA ALA A 244 12.36 -17.19 12.67
C ALA A 244 13.88 -16.90 12.60
N ALA A 245 14.33 -15.77 13.15
CA ALA A 245 15.75 -15.43 13.24
C ALA A 245 16.52 -16.32 14.24
N LEU A 246 15.86 -16.80 15.32
CA LEU A 246 16.45 -17.68 16.32
C LEU A 246 16.64 -19.13 15.87
N VAL A 247 16.10 -19.55 14.72
CA VAL A 247 16.36 -20.88 14.13
C VAL A 247 17.80 -20.99 13.60
N ASP A 248 18.50 -19.87 13.46
CA ASP A 248 19.78 -19.82 12.75
C ASP A 248 20.97 -20.14 13.67
N GLU A 249 21.66 -21.28 13.50
CA GLU A 249 22.70 -21.81 14.42
C GLU A 249 23.88 -20.87 14.71
N LYS A 250 24.11 -19.83 13.88
CA LYS A 250 25.30 -18.98 13.93
C LYS A 250 25.28 -17.82 14.93
N ASN A 251 24.27 -17.68 15.79
CA ASN A 251 24.06 -16.57 16.76
C ASN A 251 24.17 -15.14 16.14
N SER A 252 24.22 -15.00 14.82
CA SER A 252 24.47 -13.72 14.13
C SER A 252 23.34 -12.70 14.31
N PHE A 253 22.13 -13.18 14.63
CA PHE A 253 20.94 -12.36 14.82
C PHE A 253 20.59 -12.12 16.29
N ASP A 254 21.36 -12.67 17.23
CA ASP A 254 21.08 -12.53 18.66
C ASP A 254 21.15 -11.06 19.12
N GLU A 255 22.10 -10.29 18.59
CA GLU A 255 22.26 -8.87 18.91
C GLU A 255 21.13 -8.01 18.32
N VAL A 256 20.69 -8.35 17.11
CA VAL A 256 19.56 -7.70 16.44
C VAL A 256 18.25 -7.96 17.20
N CYS A 257 18.00 -9.21 17.58
CA CYS A 257 16.86 -9.59 18.41
C CYS A 257 16.89 -8.89 19.77
N ALA A 258 18.07 -8.79 20.42
CA ALA A 258 18.22 -8.04 21.66
C ALA A 258 17.90 -6.54 21.48
N ASN A 259 18.29 -5.95 20.35
CA ASN A 259 17.99 -4.55 20.02
C ASN A 259 16.49 -4.30 19.77
N ILE A 260 15.80 -5.23 19.11
CA ILE A 260 14.35 -5.18 18.91
C ILE A 260 13.63 -5.25 20.26
N ILE A 261 14.00 -6.22 21.11
CA ILE A 261 13.45 -6.44 22.46
C ILE A 261 13.66 -5.21 23.34
N THR A 262 14.88 -4.66 23.39
CA THR A 262 15.17 -3.46 24.18
C THR A 262 14.44 -2.22 23.65
N GLY A 263 14.27 -2.10 22.33
CA GLY A 263 13.45 -1.08 21.69
C GLY A 263 11.98 -1.16 22.11
N LEU A 264 11.40 -2.37 22.10
CA LEU A 264 10.04 -2.64 22.56
C LEU A 264 9.87 -2.33 24.05
N VAL A 265 10.78 -2.78 24.91
CA VAL A 265 10.78 -2.47 26.35
C VAL A 265 10.78 -0.96 26.59
N LYS A 266 11.61 -0.23 25.86
CA LYS A 266 11.69 1.22 25.98
C LYS A 266 10.41 1.91 25.51
N ALA A 267 9.79 1.42 24.43
CA ALA A 267 8.50 1.92 23.95
C ALA A 267 7.38 1.66 24.96
N ILE A 268 7.32 0.45 25.56
CA ILE A 268 6.37 0.09 26.61
C ILE A 268 6.55 1.00 27.84
N LYS A 269 7.79 1.18 28.31
CA LYS A 269 8.09 2.05 29.47
C LYS A 269 7.78 3.53 29.21
N SER A 270 7.87 3.98 27.97
CA SER A 270 7.58 5.37 27.59
C SER A 270 6.08 5.65 27.44
N ALA A 271 5.24 4.63 27.36
CA ALA A 271 3.80 4.75 27.18
C ALA A 271 3.08 4.39 28.49
N GLU A 272 2.99 5.37 29.40
CA GLU A 272 2.35 5.22 30.72
C GLU A 272 0.89 4.70 30.60
N ASP A 273 0.15 5.11 29.57
CA ASP A 273 -1.23 4.67 29.31
C ASP A 273 -1.36 3.18 28.92
N VAL A 274 -0.31 2.56 28.38
CA VAL A 274 -0.34 1.16 27.90
C VAL A 274 -0.21 0.15 29.05
N LEU A 275 0.38 0.56 30.17
CA LEU A 275 0.51 -0.27 31.38
C LEU A 275 -0.80 -0.40 32.15
N CYS A 276 -1.81 0.44 31.86
CA CYS A 276 -3.13 0.39 32.50
C CYS A 276 -4.08 -0.66 31.89
N ASP A 277 -3.84 -1.12 30.67
CA ASP A 277 -4.63 -2.19 30.04
C ASP A 277 -4.11 -3.57 30.49
N GLN A 278 -4.76 -4.19 31.48
CA GLN A 278 -4.47 -5.57 31.92
C GLN A 278 -4.47 -6.59 30.75
N ASN A 279 -5.31 -6.37 29.74
CA ASN A 279 -5.41 -7.21 28.54
C ASN A 279 -4.16 -7.11 27.63
N PHE A 280 -3.46 -5.98 27.63
CA PHE A 280 -2.28 -5.80 26.78
C PHE A 280 -1.13 -6.71 27.24
N LEU A 281 -0.90 -6.81 28.54
CA LEU A 281 0.17 -7.64 29.09
C LEU A 281 -0.10 -9.14 28.92
N THR A 282 -1.38 -9.56 29.01
CA THR A 282 -1.78 -10.95 28.72
C THR A 282 -1.61 -11.28 27.24
N ASP A 283 -2.03 -10.38 26.34
CA ASP A 283 -1.91 -10.58 24.89
C ASP A 283 -0.44 -10.52 24.43
N LEU A 284 0.38 -9.69 25.08
CA LEU A 284 1.82 -9.67 24.87
C LEU A 284 2.46 -11.00 25.31
N GLY A 285 2.01 -11.56 26.43
CA GLY A 285 2.46 -12.87 26.95
C GLY A 285 2.10 -14.04 26.05
N THR A 286 0.85 -14.11 25.57
CA THR A 286 0.44 -15.15 24.62
C THR A 286 1.27 -15.07 23.33
N THR A 287 1.50 -13.86 22.83
CA THR A 287 2.23 -13.67 21.57
C THR A 287 3.74 -13.90 21.68
N SER A 288 4.33 -13.66 22.86
CA SER A 288 5.76 -13.86 23.11
C SER A 288 6.13 -15.26 23.62
N SER A 289 5.14 -16.07 23.97
CA SER A 289 5.33 -17.42 24.54
C SER A 289 6.12 -18.37 23.62
N GLY A 290 5.86 -18.35 22.30
CA GLY A 290 6.59 -19.15 21.30
C GLY A 290 8.07 -18.78 21.24
N PHE A 291 8.36 -17.47 21.16
CA PHE A 291 9.72 -16.94 21.21
C PHE A 291 10.45 -17.32 22.51
N PHE A 292 9.81 -17.20 23.68
CA PHE A 292 10.44 -17.57 24.96
C PHE A 292 10.68 -19.07 25.12
N SER A 293 9.83 -19.93 24.56
CA SER A 293 10.00 -21.38 24.54
C SER A 293 11.17 -21.82 23.65
N LEU A 294 11.38 -21.13 22.52
CA LEU A 294 12.53 -21.39 21.65
C LEU A 294 13.82 -20.81 22.21
N ALA A 295 13.78 -19.61 22.79
CA ALA A 295 14.93 -18.99 23.42
C ALA A 295 15.44 -19.76 24.66
N SER A 296 14.56 -20.47 25.39
CA SER A 296 14.97 -21.30 26.54
C SER A 296 15.64 -22.62 26.13
N LYS A 297 15.33 -23.13 24.93
CA LYS A 297 15.93 -24.37 24.38
C LYS A 297 17.32 -24.15 23.77
N ARG A 298 17.71 -22.90 23.49
CA ARG A 298 18.98 -22.54 22.85
C ARG A 298 19.94 -21.81 23.80
N ARG A 299 21.26 -22.02 23.67
CA ARG A 299 22.28 -21.16 24.28
C ARG A 299 22.34 -19.80 23.57
N CYS A 300 21.49 -18.88 24.01
CA CYS A 300 21.44 -17.50 23.53
C CYS A 300 22.63 -16.66 24.03
N SER A 301 23.04 -15.63 23.27
CA SER A 301 24.02 -14.64 23.73
C SER A 301 23.60 -13.94 25.04
N LYS A 302 24.59 -13.52 25.85
CA LYS A 302 24.36 -12.85 27.16
C LYS A 302 23.48 -11.60 27.03
N THR A 303 23.62 -10.87 25.92
CA THR A 303 22.84 -9.65 25.62
C THR A 303 21.36 -9.97 25.38
N LEU A 304 21.06 -11.03 24.62
CA LEU A 304 19.70 -11.49 24.38
C LEU A 304 19.06 -12.06 25.65
N HIS A 305 19.82 -12.79 26.46
CA HIS A 305 19.33 -13.30 27.74
C HIS A 305 18.93 -12.18 28.71
N LEU A 306 19.72 -11.11 28.79
CA LEU A 306 19.38 -9.92 29.59
C LEU A 306 18.14 -9.20 29.06
N ALA A 307 18.03 -9.07 27.73
CA ALA A 307 16.89 -8.43 27.08
C ALA A 307 15.58 -9.23 27.32
N ILE A 308 15.65 -10.57 27.25
CA ILE A 308 14.53 -11.47 27.56
C ILE A 308 14.12 -11.34 29.02
N SER A 309 15.07 -11.32 29.95
CA SER A 309 14.78 -11.15 31.38
C SER A 309 14.07 -9.81 31.66
N ASN A 310 14.46 -8.74 30.96
CA ASN A 310 13.83 -7.43 31.08
C ASN A 310 12.39 -7.39 30.55
N ILE A 311 12.09 -8.08 29.44
CA ILE A 311 10.68 -8.22 28.99
C ILE A 311 9.91 -9.10 29.96
N LYS A 312 10.43 -10.27 30.36
CA LYS A 312 9.73 -11.17 31.29
C LYS A 312 9.39 -10.49 32.61
N GLY A 313 10.25 -9.63 33.14
CA GLY A 313 9.96 -8.85 34.36
C GLY A 313 8.85 -7.80 34.21
N LEU A 314 8.41 -7.48 32.99
CA LEU A 314 7.27 -6.61 32.71
C LEU A 314 5.96 -7.39 32.51
N LEU A 315 6.04 -8.71 32.30
CA LEU A 315 4.85 -9.55 32.16
C LEU A 315 4.43 -10.07 33.55
N PRO A 316 3.12 -10.24 33.81
CA PRO A 316 2.67 -10.90 35.01
C PRO A 316 3.20 -12.34 35.07
N ASP A 317 3.73 -12.74 36.22
CA ASP A 317 4.23 -14.11 36.47
C ASP A 317 3.15 -15.15 36.13
N GLN A 318 3.37 -15.91 35.05
CA GLN A 318 2.53 -17.07 34.70
C GLN A 318 2.82 -18.30 35.60
N ASP A 319 3.82 -18.22 36.49
CA ASP A 319 4.32 -19.32 37.33
C ASP A 319 4.17 -19.07 38.84
N LYS A 320 3.08 -18.43 39.30
CA LYS A 320 2.66 -18.54 40.71
C LYS A 320 1.43 -19.44 40.82
N PRO A 321 1.55 -20.67 41.37
CA PRO A 321 0.36 -21.41 41.77
C PRO A 321 -0.38 -20.59 42.82
N LEU A 322 -1.67 -20.36 42.58
CA LEU A 322 -2.60 -19.80 43.54
C LEU A 322 -2.58 -20.71 44.79
N ASN A 323 -1.82 -20.36 45.82
CA ASN A 323 -2.03 -20.99 47.12
C ASN A 323 -1.66 -20.13 48.33
N LYS A 324 -2.74 -19.77 49.05
CA LYS A 324 -2.96 -19.78 50.50
C LYS A 324 -3.21 -18.41 51.17
N LYS A 325 -4.46 -18.32 51.64
CA LYS A 325 -4.89 -18.00 53.01
C LYS A 325 -4.56 -16.61 53.58
N ARG A 326 -5.63 -15.84 53.82
CA ARG A 326 -5.96 -15.16 55.10
C ARG A 326 -7.47 -15.36 55.25
N LYS A 327 -8.06 -16.09 56.20
CA LYS A 327 -8.01 -15.95 57.68
C LYS A 327 -7.91 -14.48 58.09
N GLN A 328 -9.05 -13.81 58.14
CA GLN A 328 -9.70 -13.40 59.39
C GLN A 328 -11.19 -13.69 59.27
#